data_AF-A0A0Q7XCY8-F1
#
_entry.id   AF-A0A0Q7XCY8-F1
#
_cell.length_a   1.000
_cell.length_b   1.000
_cell.length_c   1.000
_cell.angle_alpha   90.00
_cell.angle_beta   90.00
_cell.angle_gamma   90.00
#
_symmetry.space_group_name_H-M   'P 1'
#
loop_
_entity.id
_entity.type
_entity.pdbx_description
1 polymer ?
#
loop_
_entity_poly.entity_id
_entity_poly.type
_entity_poly.pdbx_seq_one_letter_code
_entity_poly.pdbx_strand_id
1 'polypeptide(L)' 'MEPYISVEFSGSARGHIGVNLSVTPDHIKETHDYEDEIDQSYLPAIISSCEAILVKYPIRDPGMKTRPIAG' A
#
# COMPACT_ATOMS: atom_id res chain seq x y z
N MET A 1 30.85 -1.50 -13.42
CA MET A 1 30.43 -0.45 -12.49
C MET A 1 28.97 -0.73 -12.20
N GLU A 2 28.61 -0.92 -10.94
CA GLU A 2 27.20 -1.13 -10.56
C GLU A 2 26.57 0.24 -10.26
N PRO A 3 25.34 0.52 -10.75
CA PRO A 3 24.68 1.80 -10.55
C PRO A 3 24.20 1.95 -9.10
N TYR A 4 24.20 3.19 -8.59
CA TYR A 4 23.51 3.50 -7.36
C TYR A 4 22.01 3.61 -7.61
N ILE A 5 21.21 2.97 -6.77
CA ILE A 5 19.75 2.97 -6.87
C ILE A 5 19.19 3.37 -5.51
N SER A 6 18.34 4.40 -5.49
CA SER A 6 17.52 4.76 -4.32
C SER A 6 16.04 4.77 -4.68
N VAL A 7 15.22 4.29 -3.74
CA VAL A 7 13.76 4.31 -3.88
C VAL A 7 13.16 4.95 -2.64
N GLU A 8 12.30 5.95 -2.84
CA GLU A 8 11.54 6.61 -1.78
C GLU A 8 10.04 6.36 -1.99
N PHE A 9 9.33 6.06 -0.90
CA PHE A 9 7.88 5.90 -0.88
C PHE A 9 7.26 7.00 -0.03
N SER A 10 6.26 7.71 -0.57
CA SER A 10 5.51 8.73 0.15
C SER A 10 4.03 8.37 0.21
N GLY A 11 3.46 8.33 1.41
CA GLY A 11 2.03 8.08 1.61
C GLY A 11 1.23 9.39 1.59
N SER A 12 0.15 9.45 0.81
CA SER A 12 -0.82 10.55 0.85
C SER A 12 -2.07 10.18 1.64
N ALA A 13 -2.76 11.19 2.18
CA ALA A 13 -4.00 10.98 2.95
C ALA A 13 -5.17 10.39 2.16
N ARG A 14 -5.08 10.29 0.81
CA ARG A 14 -6.16 9.82 -0.06
C ARG A 14 -5.96 8.40 -0.58
N GLY A 15 -4.96 7.68 -0.07
CA GLY A 15 -4.68 6.29 -0.48
C GLY A 15 -3.71 6.19 -1.65
N HIS A 16 -3.14 7.29 -2.12
CA HIS A 16 -2.04 7.24 -3.09
C HIS A 16 -0.72 7.04 -2.38
N ILE A 17 0.11 6.15 -2.91
CA ILE A 17 1.52 6.00 -2.55
C ILE A 17 2.34 6.48 -3.74
N GLY A 18 3.09 7.57 -3.56
CA GLY A 18 4.08 8.02 -4.54
C GLY A 18 5.36 7.21 -4.40
N VAL A 19 5.97 6.88 -5.53
CA VAL A 19 7.26 6.19 -5.63
C VAL A 19 8.22 7.09 -6.39
N ASN A 20 9.37 7.38 -5.80
CA ASN A 20 10.46 8.05 -6.50
C ASN A 20 11.66 7.11 -6.59
N LEU A 21 12.07 6.77 -7.81
CA LEU A 21 13.23 5.94 -8.11
C LEU A 21 14.32 6.82 -8.73
N SER A 22 15.45 6.93 -8.04
CA SER A 22 16.64 7.56 -8.61
C SER A 22 17.67 6.50 -8.96
N VAL A 23 18.16 6.54 -10.19
CA VAL A 23 19.25 5.68 -10.68
C VAL A 23 20.41 6.57 -11.09
N THR A 24 21.58 6.33 -10.49
CA THR A 24 22.83 7.04 -10.81
C THR A 24 23.87 6.03 -11.33
N PRO A 25 24.05 5.92 -12.66
CA PRO A 25 25.04 5.00 -13.24
C PRO A 25 26.49 5.46 -13.01
N ASP A 26 26.73 6.77 -12.97
CA ASP A 26 28.00 7.44 -12.66
C ASP A 26 27.69 8.76 -11.93
N HIS A 27 28.18 8.90 -10.69
CA HIS A 27 27.88 10.01 -9.78
C HIS A 27 28.33 11.39 -10.29
N ILE A 28 29.11 11.44 -11.38
CA ILE A 28 29.64 12.68 -11.97
C ILE A 28 28.92 13.08 -13.27
N LYS A 29 28.17 12.17 -13.93
CA LYS A 29 27.74 12.36 -15.33
C LYS A 29 26.25 12.19 -15.63
N GLU A 30 25.48 11.44 -14.85
CA GLU A 30 24.07 11.18 -15.19
C GLU A 30 23.21 10.85 -13.97
N THR A 31 22.04 11.48 -13.88
CA THR A 31 20.99 11.21 -12.89
C THR A 31 19.68 10.99 -13.62
N HIS A 32 19.01 9.86 -13.34
CA HIS A 32 17.70 9.53 -13.88
C HIS A 32 16.72 9.39 -12.72
N ASP A 33 15.68 10.23 -12.69
CA ASP A 33 14.61 10.20 -11.70
C ASP A 33 13.30 9.74 -12.35
N TYR A 34 12.61 8.80 -11.72
CA TYR A 34 11.33 8.27 -12.15
C TYR A 34 10.30 8.43 -11.03
N GLU A 35 9.15 9.01 -11.35
CA GLU A 35 8.01 9.11 -10.45
C GLU A 35 6.90 8.15 -10.90
N ASP A 36 6.37 7.37 -9.96
CA ASP A 36 5.23 6.48 -10.18
C ASP A 36 4.25 6.56 -8.99
N GLU A 37 3.03 6.08 -9.17
CA GLU A 37 1.97 6.17 -8.16
C GLU A 37 1.16 4.87 -8.04
N ILE A 38 0.92 4.43 -6.81
CA ILE A 38 -0.01 3.36 -6.49
C ILE A 38 -1.29 3.98 -5.92
N ASP A 39 -2.38 3.93 -6.67
CA ASP A 39 -3.70 4.41 -6.24
C ASP A 39 -4.47 3.33 -5.46
N GLN A 40 -4.69 3.55 -4.17
CA GLN A 40 -5.55 2.71 -3.30
C GLN A 40 -6.86 3.40 -2.90
N SER A 41 -7.33 4.41 -3.63
CA SER A 41 -8.56 5.17 -3.31
C SER A 41 -9.78 4.28 -3.09
N TYR A 42 -9.85 3.13 -3.76
CA TYR A 42 -10.97 2.18 -3.66
C TYR A 42 -10.79 1.10 -2.60
N LEU A 43 -9.57 0.85 -2.14
CA LEU A 43 -9.28 -0.26 -1.23
C LEU A 43 -10.02 -0.12 0.11
N PRO A 44 -10.10 1.05 0.76
CA PRO A 44 -10.88 1.22 1.98
C PRO A 44 -12.36 0.88 1.81
N ALA A 45 -12.97 1.28 0.70
CA ALA A 45 -14.38 1.01 0.41
C ALA A 45 -14.64 -0.48 0.16
N ILE A 46 -13.72 -1.16 -0.53
CA ILE A 46 -13.77 -2.61 -0.75
C ILE A 46 -13.66 -3.36 0.57
N ILE A 47 -12.68 -3.02 1.43
CA ILE A 47 -12.51 -3.64 2.76
C ILE A 47 -13.78 -3.47 3.59
N SER A 48 -14.31 -2.24 3.66
CA SER A 48 -15.55 -1.94 4.40
C SER A 48 -16.73 -2.77 3.89
N SER A 49 -16.81 -2.99 2.58
CA SER A 49 -17.86 -3.82 1.97
C SER A 49 -17.70 -5.29 2.33
N CYS A 50 -16.47 -5.82 2.31
CA CYS A 50 -16.17 -7.17 2.75
C CYS A 50 -16.51 -7.38 4.22
N GLU A 51 -16.16 -6.43 5.10
CA GLU A 51 -16.52 -6.46 6.52
C GLU A 51 -18.03 -6.48 6.73
N ALA A 52 -18.79 -5.64 6.01
CA ALA A 52 -20.25 -5.63 6.08
C ALA A 52 -20.87 -6.98 5.64
N ILE A 53 -20.30 -7.62 4.61
CA ILE A 53 -20.72 -8.96 4.18
C ILE A 53 -20.47 -9.98 5.29
N LEU A 54 -19.28 -9.94 5.92
CA LEU A 54 -18.93 -10.87 7.00
C LEU A 54 -19.78 -10.66 8.26
N VAL A 55 -20.19 -9.41 8.56
CA VAL A 55 -21.14 -9.13 9.65
C VAL A 55 -22.50 -9.73 9.35
N LYS A 56 -22.98 -9.60 8.11
CA LYS A 56 -24.30 -10.12 7.68
C LYS A 56 -24.32 -11.65 7.56
N TYR A 57 -23.22 -12.22 7.09
CA TYR A 57 -23.05 -13.65 6.85
C TYR A 57 -21.79 -14.12 7.59
N PRO A 58 -21.87 -14.23 8.92
CA PRO A 58 -20.73 -14.64 9.71
C PRO A 58 -20.27 -16.02 9.27
N ILE A 59 -18.97 -16.16 9.06
CA ILE A 59 -18.35 -17.45 8.77
C ILE A 59 -18.66 -18.33 9.98
N ARG A 60 -19.40 -19.43 9.74
CA ARG A 60 -19.67 -20.42 10.76
C ARG A 60 -18.40 -21.23 10.97
N ASP A 61 -17.54 -20.77 11.87
CA ASP A 61 -16.44 -21.56 12.37
C ASP A 61 -16.90 -22.28 13.66
N PRO A 62 -16.92 -23.63 13.71
CA PRO A 62 -17.21 -24.37 14.94
C PRO A 62 -16.17 -24.15 16.06
N GLY A 63 -15.07 -23.40 15.83
CA GLY A 63 -14.01 -23.14 16.82
C GLY A 63 -13.73 -21.68 17.18
N MET A 64 -14.40 -20.68 16.60
CA MET A 64 -14.01 -19.28 16.78
C MET A 64 -14.56 -18.67 18.07
N LYS A 65 -13.71 -18.52 19.10
CA LYS A 65 -13.97 -17.64 20.23
C LYS A 65 -13.98 -16.19 19.74
N THR A 66 -15.11 -15.52 19.92
CA THR A 66 -15.31 -14.11 19.55
C THR A 66 -14.19 -13.24 20.12
N ARG A 67 -13.47 -12.49 19.25
CA ARG A 67 -12.62 -11.40 19.72
C ARG A 67 -13.52 -10.24 20.14
N PRO A 68 -13.25 -9.57 21.28
CA PRO A 68 -14.04 -8.42 21.67
C PRO A 68 -13.79 -7.27 20.70
N ILE A 69 -14.87 -6.62 20.29
CA ILE A 69 -14.84 -5.30 19.67
C ILE A 69 -14.39 -4.30 20.74
N ALA A 70 -13.28 -3.61 20.53
CA ALA A 70 -12.90 -2.47 21.36
C ALA A 70 -13.89 -1.34 21.10
N GLY A 71 -14.54 -0.86 22.15
CA GLY A 71 -15.42 0.32 22.13
C GLY A 71 -14.66 1.63 22.28
#